data_AF-A0A0C3LK80-F1
#
_entry.id   AF-A0A0C3LK80-F1
#
_cell.length_a   1.000
_cell.length_b   1.000
_cell.length_c   1.000
_cell.angle_alpha   90.00
_cell.angle_beta   90.00
_cell.angle_gamma   90.00
#
_symmetry.space_group_name_H-M   'P 1'
#
loop_
_entity.id
_entity.type
_entity.pdbx_description
1 polymer ?
#
loop_
_entity_poly.entity_id
_entity_poly.type
_entity_poly.pdbx_seq_one_letter_code
_entity_poly.pdbx_strand_id
1 'polypeptide(L)'
;LFNYCFPIHFRSQMRAKFNRCMQGSRSTQEFLRELRTLGNRLPDLGEVQIHLQYWEGSNAYLRIEWAKSGLDPETSSLAESEIAAERFEMA
;
A
#
# COMPACT_ATOMS: atom_id res chain seq x y z
N LEU A 1 34.67 2.70 1.46
CA LEU A 1 33.56 2.01 2.17
C LEU A 1 32.17 2.67 2.01
N PHE A 2 32.04 3.92 1.57
CA PHE A 2 30.75 4.62 1.47
C PHE A 2 29.75 4.00 0.47
N ASN A 3 30.23 3.55 -0.70
CA ASN A 3 29.40 2.90 -1.73
C ASN A 3 28.88 1.50 -1.36
N TYR A 4 29.35 0.90 -0.27
CA TYR A 4 28.90 -0.42 0.19
C TYR A 4 27.72 -0.33 1.17
N CYS A 5 27.63 0.77 1.92
CA CYS A 5 26.59 0.95 2.95
C CYS A 5 25.29 1.55 2.41
N PHE A 6 25.36 2.32 1.33
CA PHE A 6 24.19 2.92 0.68
C PHE A 6 24.35 2.78 -0.83
N PRO A 7 23.83 1.68 -1.43
CA PRO A 7 23.82 1.54 -2.88
C PRO A 7 23.24 2.81 -3.49
N ILE A 8 23.92 3.38 -4.49
CA ILE A 8 23.48 4.61 -5.19
C ILE A 8 22.02 4.47 -5.67
N HIS A 9 21.59 3.23 -5.92
CA HIS A 9 20.23 2.88 -6.37
C HIS A 9 19.28 2.42 -5.27
N PHE A 10 19.63 2.48 -3.98
CA PHE A 10 18.79 1.95 -2.89
C PHE A 10 17.40 2.60 -2.87
N ARG A 11 17.34 3.93 -2.96
CA ARG A 11 16.07 4.68 -3.01
C ARG A 11 15.23 4.28 -4.23
N SER A 12 15.84 4.23 -5.41
CA SER A 12 15.15 3.81 -6.65
C SER A 12 14.64 2.38 -6.57
N GLN A 13 15.43 1.47 -5.98
CA GLN A 13 15.02 0.08 -5.75
C GLN A 13 13.86 -0.02 -4.77
N MET A 14 13.90 0.70 -3.64
CA MET A 14 12.80 0.70 -2.67
C MET A 14 11.52 1.29 -3.30
N ARG A 15 11.64 2.35 -4.10
CA ARG A 15 10.49 2.92 -4.82
C ARG A 15 9.91 1.95 -5.84
N ALA A 16 10.76 1.27 -6.61
CA ALA A 16 10.32 0.24 -7.53
C ALA A 16 9.60 -0.92 -6.82
N LYS A 17 10.07 -1.30 -5.61
CA LYS A 17 9.39 -2.31 -4.78
C LYS A 17 8.05 -1.81 -4.28
N PHE A 18 7.98 -0.57 -3.78
CA PHE A 18 6.73 0.05 -3.32
C PHE A 18 5.67 0.07 -4.42
N ASN A 19 6.01 0.61 -5.60
CA ASN A 19 5.08 0.73 -6.74
C ASN A 19 4.62 -0.61 -7.32
N ARG A 20 5.39 -1.69 -7.10
CA ARG A 20 5.07 -3.04 -7.59
C ARG A 20 4.46 -3.94 -6.50
N CYS A 21 4.29 -3.43 -5.29
CA CYS A 21 3.74 -4.20 -4.20
C CYS A 21 2.23 -4.38 -4.44
N MET A 22 1.80 -5.63 -4.55
CA MET A 22 0.41 -6.04 -4.79
C MET A 22 -0.01 -7.00 -3.67
N GLN A 23 -1.24 -6.94 -3.20
CA GLN A 23 -1.77 -7.80 -2.15
C GLN A 23 -1.52 -9.30 -2.46
N GLY A 24 -1.96 -9.75 -3.63
CA GLY A 24 -1.81 -11.15 -4.05
C GLY A 24 -2.56 -12.10 -3.11
N SER A 25 -1.87 -13.13 -2.61
CA SER A 25 -2.45 -14.14 -1.70
C SER A 25 -2.42 -13.74 -0.22
N ARG A 26 -1.97 -12.53 0.11
CA ARG A 26 -1.84 -12.04 1.48
C ARG A 26 -3.14 -11.40 1.94
N SER A 27 -3.32 -11.33 3.26
CA SER A 27 -4.41 -10.50 3.80
C SER A 27 -4.15 -9.02 3.52
N THR A 28 -5.22 -8.24 3.52
CA THR A 28 -5.15 -6.79 3.40
C THR A 28 -4.26 -6.16 4.48
N GLN A 29 -4.30 -6.68 5.70
CA GLN A 29 -3.48 -6.22 6.82
C GLN A 29 -1.98 -6.49 6.59
N GLU A 30 -1.63 -7.70 6.14
CA GLU A 30 -0.24 -8.06 5.81
C GLU A 30 0.30 -7.20 4.67
N PHE A 31 -0.52 -6.97 3.65
CA PHE A 31 -0.18 -6.12 2.53
C PHE A 31 0.07 -4.66 2.95
N LEU A 32 -0.83 -4.07 3.73
CA LEU A 32 -0.68 -2.69 4.21
C LEU A 32 0.55 -2.54 5.11
N ARG A 33 0.83 -3.53 5.96
CA ARG A 33 2.05 -3.56 6.78
C ARG A 33 3.32 -3.56 5.92
N GLU A 34 3.35 -4.31 4.82
CA GLU A 34 4.49 -4.26 3.90
C GLU A 34 4.60 -2.89 3.22
N LEU A 35 3.48 -2.30 2.78
CA LEU A 35 3.49 -0.95 2.18
C LEU A 35 4.03 0.09 3.15
N ARG A 36 3.58 0.11 4.42
CA ARG A 36 4.12 1.00 5.46
C ARG A 36 5.61 0.75 5.68
N THR A 37 6.06 -0.50 5.67
CA THR A 37 7.48 -0.86 5.82
C THR A 37 8.35 -0.35 4.67
N LEU A 38 7.86 -0.44 3.42
CA LEU A 38 8.54 0.08 2.24
C LEU A 38 8.51 1.61 2.21
N GLY A 39 7.36 2.21 2.55
CA GLY A 39 7.14 3.65 2.64
C GLY A 39 8.06 4.32 3.67
N ASN A 40 8.23 3.73 4.85
CA ASN A 40 9.12 4.25 5.90
C ASN A 40 10.60 4.36 5.47
N ARG A 41 11.01 3.66 4.42
CA ARG A 41 12.37 3.75 3.84
C ARG A 41 12.51 4.89 2.83
N LEU A 42 11.41 5.55 2.49
CA LEU A 42 11.29 6.60 1.49
C LEU A 42 10.71 7.86 2.14
N PRO A 43 11.55 8.82 2.57
CA PRO A 43 11.11 10.00 3.32
C PRO A 43 10.18 10.95 2.56
N ASP A 44 10.05 10.78 1.24
CA ASP A 44 9.17 11.56 0.38
C ASP A 44 7.81 10.90 0.10
N LEU A 45 7.59 9.67 0.59
CA LEU A 45 6.27 9.04 0.53
C LEU A 45 5.48 9.38 1.78
N GLY A 46 4.33 10.03 1.59
CA GLY A 46 3.36 10.30 2.63
C GLY A 46 2.27 9.24 2.69
N GLU A 47 1.33 9.45 3.60
CA GLU A 47 0.17 8.57 3.80
C GLU A 47 -0.71 8.47 2.56
N VAL A 48 -0.88 9.57 1.80
CA VAL A 48 -1.63 9.60 0.55
C VAL A 48 -1.08 8.59 -0.46
N GLN A 49 0.24 8.54 -0.66
CA GLN A 49 0.84 7.57 -1.58
C GLN A 49 0.69 6.13 -1.09
N ILE A 50 0.74 5.90 0.22
CA ILE A 50 0.46 4.59 0.82
C ILE A 50 -0.99 4.19 0.54
N HIS A 51 -1.93 5.12 0.71
CA HIS A 51 -3.34 4.86 0.48
C HIS A 51 -3.65 4.57 -0.99
N LEU A 52 -3.13 5.37 -1.92
CA LEU A 52 -3.28 5.12 -3.35
C LEU A 52 -2.69 3.76 -3.75
N GLN A 53 -1.48 3.42 -3.28
CA GLN A 53 -0.86 2.12 -3.57
C GLN A 53 -1.62 0.97 -2.89
N TYR A 54 -2.17 1.19 -1.70
CA TYR A 54 -2.99 0.21 -1.00
C TYR A 54 -4.28 -0.06 -1.78
N TRP A 55 -4.94 0.98 -2.28
CA TRP A 55 -6.11 0.83 -3.15
C TRP A 55 -5.75 0.08 -4.44
N GLU A 56 -4.81 0.61 -5.21
CA GLU A 56 -4.44 0.09 -6.53
C GLU A 56 -3.80 -1.30 -6.48
N GLY A 57 -3.02 -1.58 -5.44
CA GLY A 57 -2.37 -2.86 -5.25
C GLY A 57 -3.26 -3.92 -4.60
N SER A 58 -4.45 -3.56 -4.10
CA SER A 58 -5.40 -4.52 -3.53
C SER A 58 -6.06 -5.38 -4.60
N ASN A 59 -6.54 -6.55 -4.18
CA ASN A 59 -7.26 -7.47 -5.05
C ASN A 59 -8.50 -6.80 -5.66
N ALA A 60 -8.81 -7.16 -6.92
CA ALA A 60 -9.83 -6.46 -7.68
C ALA A 60 -11.22 -6.46 -7.02
N TYR A 61 -11.57 -7.54 -6.31
CA TYR A 61 -12.86 -7.62 -5.59
C TYR A 61 -12.97 -6.57 -4.48
N LEU A 62 -11.88 -6.29 -3.74
CA LEU A 62 -11.89 -5.28 -2.68
C LEU A 62 -12.13 -3.88 -3.24
N ARG A 63 -11.50 -3.54 -4.37
CA ARG A 63 -11.75 -2.26 -5.05
C ARG A 63 -13.21 -2.12 -5.48
N ILE A 64 -13.84 -3.21 -5.90
CA ILE A 64 -15.26 -3.24 -6.24
C ILE A 64 -16.12 -3.04 -4.98
N GLU A 65 -15.83 -3.75 -3.89
CA GLU A 65 -16.59 -3.63 -2.63
C GLU A 65 -16.43 -2.26 -1.97
N TRP A 66 -15.23 -1.68 -1.99
CA TRP A 66 -15.00 -0.30 -1.57
C TRP A 66 -15.81 0.68 -2.41
N ALA A 67 -15.78 0.58 -3.74
CA ALA A 67 -16.55 1.45 -4.62
C ALA A 67 -18.06 1.31 -4.39
N LYS A 68 -18.57 0.08 -4.20
CA LYS A 68 -19.98 -0.16 -3.83
C LYS A 68 -20.35 0.46 -2.48
N SER A 69 -19.39 0.54 -1.58
CA SER A 69 -19.55 1.15 -0.25
C SER A 69 -19.37 2.67 -0.26
N GLY A 70 -19.14 3.28 -1.44
CA GLY A 70 -18.95 4.72 -1.58
C GLY A 70 -17.58 5.23 -1.13
N LEU A 71 -16.61 4.33 -0.94
CA LEU A 71 -15.23 4.69 -0.62
C LEU A 71 -14.47 5.04 -1.91
N ASP A 72 -13.51 5.95 -1.76
CA ASP A 72 -12.69 6.47 -2.84
C ASP A 72 -11.30 6.84 -2.30
N PRO A 73 -10.21 6.49 -3.01
CA PRO A 73 -8.85 6.64 -2.48
C PRO A 73 -8.35 8.09 -2.41
N GLU A 74 -9.05 9.05 -3.03
CA GLU A 74 -8.67 10.48 -3.00
C GLU A 74 -9.44 11.25 -1.91
N THR A 75 -10.59 10.74 -1.47
CA THR A 75 -11.50 11.44 -0.56
C THR A 75 -11.74 10.73 0.76
N SER A 76 -11.66 9.39 0.78
CA SER A 76 -11.74 8.60 2.00
C SER A 76 -10.37 8.52 2.68
N SER A 77 -10.35 8.19 3.96
CA SER A 77 -9.09 7.93 4.66
C SER A 77 -8.60 6.50 4.43
N LEU A 78 -7.28 6.32 4.60
CA LEU A 78 -6.67 4.99 4.62
C LEU A 78 -7.30 4.09 5.71
N ALA A 79 -7.59 4.65 6.88
CA ALA A 79 -8.17 3.90 7.99
C ALA A 79 -9.57 3.37 7.66
N GLU A 80 -10.41 4.17 6.99
CA GLU A 80 -11.73 3.72 6.53
C GLU A 80 -11.61 2.57 5.51
N SER A 81 -10.64 2.68 4.59
CA SER A 81 -10.38 1.63 3.59
C SER A 81 -9.87 0.34 4.26
N GLU A 82 -8.95 0.45 5.23
CA GLU A 82 -8.40 -0.67 6.01
C GLU A 82 -9.52 -1.42 6.76
N ILE A 83 -10.35 -0.71 7.52
CA ILE A 83 -11.47 -1.30 8.28
C ILE A 83 -12.49 -1.98 7.35
N ALA A 84 -12.82 -1.36 6.21
CA ALA A 84 -13.74 -1.94 5.25
C ALA A 84 -13.16 -3.21 4.60
N ALA A 85 -11.87 -3.20 4.23
CA ALA A 85 -11.20 -4.35 3.64
C ALA A 85 -11.20 -5.56 4.56
N GLU A 86 -10.86 -5.37 5.84
CA GLU A 86 -10.88 -6.46 6.83
C GLU A 86 -12.26 -7.11 6.93
N ARG A 87 -13.33 -6.30 6.88
CA ARG A 87 -14.71 -6.82 6.89
C ARG A 87 -15.04 -7.63 5.65
N PHE A 88 -14.58 -7.21 4.47
CA PHE A 88 -14.81 -7.93 3.22
C PHE A 88 -14.03 -9.24 3.14
N GLU A 89 -12.83 -9.30 3.73
CA GLU A 89 -12.04 -10.54 3.81
C GLU A 89 -12.64 -11.59 4.76
N MET A 90 -13.47 -11.18 5.71
CA MET A 90 -14.12 -12.06 6.68
C MET A 90 -15.54 -12.51 6.28
N ALA A 91 -16.12 -11.89 5.24
CA ALA A 91 -17.48 -12.14 4.76
C ALA A 91 -17.54 -13.31 3.77
#